data_AF-A0A952ZG74-F1
#
_entry.id   AF-A0A952ZG74-F1
#
_cell.length_a   1.000
_cell.length_b   1.000
_cell.length_c   1.000
_cell.angle_alpha   90.00
_cell.angle_beta   90.00
_cell.angle_gamma   90.00
#
_symmetry.space_group_name_H-M   'P 1'
#
loop_
_entity.id
_entity.type
_entity.pdbx_description
1 polymer ?
#
loop_
_entity_poly.entity_id
_entity_poly.type
_entity_poly.pdbx_seq_one_letter_code
_entity_poly.pdbx_strand_id
1 'polypeptide(L)'
;MAEAADSQHGAAAKTLPALAYGPGFATTGTPVSVELDGEGFTFQAPDGRQMGAAWSLAGVRRHGFDTRRCEITWRFEGAQLALSVSDGAHVENLIAATAAPHRGQAPPPPSGRSRSRTRSRARDAATRRWVTLLLGLMALPVVVVGLAVWQFDALVNWGVSRISIAHERSLGASIMGRYAAKWKPVSGPAADLVTDLGRRLTKKSRYSYEFRVISEPTVNAYALPGGYVVVHSGLLRAVDGADELAGVLAHEISHVELRHGLRSLVRSAGLTTAFQLLLGGSSPLATLAGEATDLKFSRATETEADQNAMDRLEAARINPAGLVDFMKKSESHAARMPDWLSTHPAAADRVAALEMALAKMPPWVREFPPLEYDYAAIKAALPEPAEQQ
;
A
#
# COMPACT_ATOMS: atom_id res chain seq x y z
N MET A 1 -72.24 35.76 34.30
CA MET A 1 -71.56 35.89 35.61
C MET A 1 -71.57 34.48 36.20
N ALA A 2 -70.47 33.76 36.01
CA ALA A 2 -69.40 33.58 37.01
C ALA A 2 -69.79 32.40 37.94
N GLU A 3 -68.99 31.37 38.16
CA GLU A 3 -67.61 31.07 37.80
C GLU A 3 -67.37 29.58 38.09
N ALA A 4 -66.27 29.06 37.54
CA ALA A 4 -65.91 27.67 37.53
C ALA A 4 -65.53 27.09 38.91
N ALA A 5 -65.80 25.79 39.02
CA ALA A 5 -65.04 24.74 39.69
C ALA A 5 -63.82 25.15 40.54
N ASP A 6 -63.80 24.70 41.79
CA ASP A 6 -62.56 24.41 42.52
C ASP A 6 -62.60 22.95 43.00
N SER A 7 -62.28 22.04 42.10
CA SER A 7 -61.90 20.68 42.43
C SER A 7 -60.40 20.67 42.73
N GLN A 8 -60.05 20.90 44.00
CA GLN A 8 -58.70 20.70 44.51
C GLN A 8 -58.29 19.23 44.37
N HIS A 9 -57.60 18.89 43.28
CA HIS A 9 -56.79 17.66 43.22
C HIS A 9 -55.47 17.93 43.95
N GLY A 10 -55.44 17.72 45.26
CA GLY A 10 -54.18 17.51 45.97
C GLY A 10 -53.51 16.26 45.40
N ALA A 11 -52.25 16.35 45.00
CA ALA A 11 -51.48 15.21 44.50
C ALA A 11 -51.34 14.19 45.65
N ALA A 12 -52.19 13.16 45.63
CA ALA A 12 -52.25 12.14 46.68
C ALA A 12 -50.92 11.37 46.76
N ALA A 13 -50.48 11.06 47.99
CA ALA A 13 -49.32 10.21 48.23
C ALA A 13 -49.49 8.87 47.48
N LYS A 14 -48.42 8.41 46.83
CA LYS A 14 -48.45 7.20 46.00
C LYS A 14 -47.27 6.31 46.31
N THR A 15 -47.56 5.05 46.59
CA THR A 15 -46.53 4.01 46.70
C THR A 15 -46.22 3.44 45.32
N LEU A 16 -44.94 3.45 44.94
CA LEU A 16 -44.47 2.94 43.66
C LEU A 16 -43.36 1.89 43.85
N PRO A 17 -43.27 0.90 42.95
CA PRO A 17 -42.12 0.02 42.90
C PRO A 17 -40.90 0.76 42.33
N ALA A 18 -39.77 0.64 43.02
CA ALA A 18 -38.51 1.25 42.64
C ALA A 18 -37.33 0.28 42.82
N LEU A 19 -36.20 0.60 42.20
CA LEU A 19 -34.91 -0.07 42.42
C LEU A 19 -33.96 0.88 43.13
N ALA A 20 -33.47 0.49 44.30
CA ALA A 20 -32.50 1.25 45.10
C ALA A 20 -31.05 0.84 44.75
N TYR A 21 -30.17 1.83 44.67
CA TYR A 21 -28.75 1.69 44.33
C TYR A 21 -27.88 2.48 45.31
N GLY A 22 -26.70 1.94 45.60
CA GLY A 22 -25.66 2.56 46.43
C GLY A 22 -25.21 1.63 47.57
N PRO A 23 -24.41 2.13 48.54
CA PRO A 23 -23.86 1.30 49.61
C PRO A 23 -24.96 0.61 50.43
N GLY A 24 -24.88 -0.72 50.58
CA GLY A 24 -25.90 -1.53 51.25
C GLY A 24 -26.98 -2.11 50.32
N PHE A 25 -26.97 -1.77 49.03
CA PHE A 25 -27.88 -2.31 48.01
C PHE A 25 -27.12 -3.14 46.96
N ALA A 26 -27.82 -4.05 46.27
CA ALA A 26 -27.23 -4.85 45.21
C ALA A 26 -26.80 -3.96 44.03
N THR A 27 -25.69 -4.28 43.38
CA THR A 27 -25.21 -3.54 42.19
C THR A 27 -26.19 -3.61 41.01
N THR A 28 -27.03 -4.65 40.96
CA THR A 28 -28.12 -4.80 40.00
C THR A 28 -29.38 -4.00 40.36
N GLY A 29 -29.40 -3.34 41.51
CA GLY A 29 -30.55 -2.67 42.08
C GLY A 29 -31.34 -3.59 43.01
N THR A 30 -31.74 -3.07 44.18
CA THR A 30 -32.57 -3.78 45.15
C THR A 30 -34.03 -3.30 45.00
N PRO A 31 -35.00 -4.19 44.76
CA PRO A 31 -36.42 -3.83 44.72
C PRO A 31 -36.91 -3.29 46.07
N VAL A 32 -37.53 -2.12 46.04
CA VAL A 32 -38.15 -1.47 47.21
C VAL A 32 -39.49 -0.84 46.82
N SER A 33 -40.37 -0.68 47.80
CA SER A 33 -41.59 0.13 47.66
C SER A 33 -41.31 1.51 48.23
N VAL A 34 -41.38 2.53 47.38
CA VAL A 34 -41.18 3.94 47.77
C VAL A 34 -42.51 4.65 47.86
N GLU A 35 -42.75 5.32 48.98
CA GLU A 35 -43.86 6.23 49.18
C GLU A 35 -43.41 7.63 48.77
N LEU A 36 -44.12 8.24 47.82
CA LEU A 36 -43.87 9.58 47.31
C LEU A 36 -45.00 10.50 47.75
N ASP A 37 -44.66 11.67 48.27
CA ASP A 37 -45.61 12.72 48.61
C ASP A 37 -45.11 14.09 48.13
N GLY A 38 -45.82 15.16 48.51
CA GLY A 38 -45.44 16.52 48.17
C GLY A 38 -44.18 17.01 48.89
N GLU A 39 -43.71 16.38 49.96
CA GLU A 39 -42.55 16.87 50.72
C GLU A 39 -41.26 16.13 50.32
N GLY A 40 -41.37 14.86 49.91
CA GLY A 40 -40.25 14.04 49.49
C GLY A 40 -40.63 12.61 49.13
N PHE A 41 -39.73 11.71 49.49
CA PHE A 41 -39.92 10.28 49.34
C PHE A 41 -39.37 9.53 50.54
N THR A 42 -40.03 8.43 50.91
CA THR A 42 -39.58 7.52 51.97
C THR A 42 -39.74 6.07 51.53
N PHE A 43 -38.84 5.21 51.99
CA PHE A 43 -38.90 3.76 51.76
C PHE A 43 -38.16 3.02 52.88
N GLN A 44 -38.46 1.74 53.05
CA GLN A 44 -37.73 0.88 53.97
C GLN A 44 -36.70 0.06 53.20
N ALA A 45 -35.44 0.11 53.64
CA ALA A 45 -34.39 -0.74 53.15
C ALA A 45 -34.58 -2.19 53.66
N PRO A 46 -34.02 -3.22 52.98
CA PRO A 46 -34.18 -4.63 53.38
C PRO A 46 -33.63 -4.95 54.78
N ASP A 47 -32.72 -4.13 55.29
CA ASP A 47 -32.15 -4.23 56.64
C ASP A 47 -33.04 -3.57 57.72
N GLY A 48 -34.23 -3.12 57.35
CA GLY A 48 -35.23 -2.52 58.23
C GLY A 48 -35.08 -1.01 58.42
N ARG A 49 -34.01 -0.38 57.91
CA ARG A 49 -33.81 1.07 58.03
C ARG A 49 -34.82 1.84 57.18
N GLN A 50 -35.44 2.87 57.76
CA GLN A 50 -36.17 3.85 56.95
C GLN A 50 -35.19 4.83 56.30
N MET A 51 -35.40 5.07 55.01
CA MET A 51 -34.57 5.94 54.19
C MET A 51 -35.47 6.87 53.38
N GLY A 52 -35.04 8.11 53.17
CA GLY A 52 -35.82 9.10 52.45
C GLY A 52 -35.14 10.46 52.44
N ALA A 53 -35.63 11.36 51.59
CA ALA A 53 -35.17 12.73 51.55
C ALA A 53 -36.29 13.66 51.08
N ALA A 54 -36.24 14.92 51.54
CA ALA A 54 -37.06 15.98 50.99
C ALA A 54 -36.66 16.28 49.54
N TRP A 55 -37.61 16.70 48.70
CA TRP A 55 -37.32 17.05 47.30
C TRP A 55 -36.25 18.14 47.16
N SER A 56 -36.11 19.03 48.15
CA SER A 56 -35.08 20.08 48.20
C SER A 56 -33.65 19.55 48.32
N LEU A 57 -33.47 18.31 48.79
CA LEU A 57 -32.18 17.65 48.97
C LEU A 57 -31.92 16.55 47.94
N ALA A 58 -32.86 16.35 47.00
CA ALA A 58 -32.80 15.30 46.00
C ALA A 58 -32.61 15.88 44.58
N GLY A 59 -31.74 15.26 43.79
CA GLY A 59 -31.57 15.53 42.37
C GLY A 59 -32.34 14.53 41.53
N VAL A 60 -33.22 15.01 40.66
CA VAL A 60 -34.09 14.16 39.83
C VAL A 60 -33.65 14.26 38.36
N ARG A 61 -33.44 13.10 37.71
CA ARG A 61 -33.00 13.00 36.31
C ARG A 61 -33.85 11.97 35.55
N ARG A 62 -34.17 12.23 34.29
CA ARG A 62 -34.80 11.23 33.40
C ARG A 62 -33.72 10.35 32.76
N HIS A 63 -33.98 9.06 32.67
CA HIS A 63 -33.07 8.10 32.03
C HIS A 63 -33.83 7.12 31.14
N GLY A 64 -33.27 6.77 29.98
CA GLY A 64 -33.82 5.78 29.04
C GLY A 64 -34.54 6.35 27.81
N PHE A 65 -34.54 5.59 26.72
CA PHE A 65 -35.13 5.96 25.41
C PHE A 65 -36.67 6.10 25.43
N ASP A 66 -37.36 5.55 26.44
CA ASP A 66 -38.83 5.54 26.53
C ASP A 66 -39.43 6.66 27.40
N THR A 67 -38.60 7.50 28.04
CA THR A 67 -39.01 8.60 28.95
C THR A 67 -39.89 8.19 30.14
N ARG A 68 -40.08 6.89 30.42
CA ARG A 68 -41.00 6.42 31.48
C ARG A 68 -40.33 6.31 32.84
N ARG A 69 -39.01 6.13 32.88
CA ARG A 69 -38.25 5.96 34.13
C ARG A 69 -37.57 7.24 34.60
N CYS A 70 -37.59 7.44 35.90
CA CYS A 70 -36.96 8.56 36.58
C CYS A 70 -35.96 8.06 37.61
N GLU A 71 -34.81 8.72 37.69
CA GLU A 71 -33.78 8.48 38.69
C GLU A 71 -33.79 9.62 39.71
N ILE A 72 -33.97 9.28 40.98
CA ILE A 72 -33.91 10.20 42.13
C ILE A 72 -32.60 9.93 42.86
N THR A 73 -31.76 10.94 43.00
CA THR A 73 -30.44 10.84 43.65
C THR A 73 -30.38 11.73 44.88
N TRP A 74 -29.84 11.22 45.98
CA TRP A 74 -29.66 12.02 47.21
C TRP A 74 -28.42 11.55 47.96
N ARG A 75 -28.08 12.25 49.04
CA ARG A 75 -26.98 11.86 49.94
C ARG A 75 -27.53 11.46 51.30
N PHE A 76 -27.02 10.35 51.83
CA PHE A 76 -27.32 9.87 53.19
C PHE A 76 -26.02 9.39 53.82
N GLU A 77 -25.72 9.85 55.03
CA GLU A 77 -24.49 9.49 55.77
C GLU A 77 -23.19 9.66 54.94
N GLY A 78 -23.14 10.69 54.09
CA GLY A 78 -21.99 10.99 53.22
C GLY A 78 -21.90 10.18 51.92
N ALA A 79 -22.68 9.10 51.78
CA ALA A 79 -22.79 8.30 50.57
C ALA A 79 -23.84 8.84 49.58
N GLN A 80 -23.61 8.65 48.29
CA GLN A 80 -24.60 8.94 47.25
C GLN A 80 -25.46 7.71 46.98
N LEU A 81 -26.78 7.90 47.00
CA LEU A 81 -27.78 6.87 46.75
C LEU A 81 -28.65 7.26 45.55
N ALA A 82 -29.22 6.26 44.89
CA ALA A 82 -30.14 6.48 43.77
C ALA A 82 -31.34 5.53 43.84
N LEU A 83 -32.51 6.02 43.42
CA LEU A 83 -33.73 5.25 43.22
C LEU A 83 -34.17 5.38 41.77
N SER A 84 -34.40 4.26 41.10
CA SER A 84 -35.04 4.22 39.78
C SER A 84 -36.52 3.89 39.94
N VAL A 85 -37.38 4.84 39.59
CA VAL A 85 -38.85 4.75 39.70
C VAL A 85 -39.45 4.62 38.30
N SER A 86 -40.44 3.74 38.17
CA SER A 86 -41.03 3.36 36.88
C SER A 86 -42.06 4.35 36.30
N ASP A 87 -42.49 5.33 37.09
CA ASP A 87 -43.53 6.31 36.75
C ASP A 87 -42.98 7.73 36.94
N GLY A 88 -42.13 8.17 36.00
CA GLY A 88 -41.46 9.46 36.07
C GLY A 88 -42.38 10.67 35.94
N ALA A 89 -43.53 10.52 35.28
CA ALA A 89 -44.50 11.60 35.12
C ALA A 89 -45.18 11.98 36.45
N HIS A 90 -45.43 10.99 37.32
CA HIS A 90 -46.02 11.24 38.64
C HIS A 90 -45.04 11.97 39.57
N VAL A 91 -43.76 11.59 39.56
CA VAL A 91 -42.69 12.23 40.35
C VAL A 91 -42.57 13.73 40.01
N GLU A 92 -42.63 14.08 38.72
CA GLU A 92 -42.55 15.48 38.29
C GLU A 92 -43.77 16.29 38.67
N ASN A 93 -44.98 15.71 38.61
CA ASN A 93 -46.19 16.40 39.04
C ASN A 93 -46.15 16.71 40.55
N LEU A 94 -45.61 15.81 41.37
CA LEU A 94 -45.40 16.05 42.80
C LEU A 94 -44.40 17.20 43.03
N ILE A 95 -43.24 17.18 42.37
CA ILE A 95 -42.24 18.25 42.49
C ILE A 95 -42.78 19.59 42.00
N ALA A 96 -43.52 19.60 40.89
CA ALA A 96 -44.13 20.80 40.32
C ALA A 96 -45.21 21.40 41.23
N ALA A 97 -46.02 20.56 41.89
CA ALA A 97 -47.00 20.99 42.89
C ALA A 97 -46.35 21.61 44.13
N THR A 98 -45.17 21.12 44.50
CA THR A 98 -44.38 21.60 45.65
C THR A 98 -43.63 22.90 45.33
N ALA A 99 -43.30 23.13 44.06
CA ALA A 99 -42.58 24.31 43.57
C ALA A 99 -43.47 25.56 43.34
N ALA A 100 -44.74 25.54 43.77
CA ALA A 100 -45.62 26.71 43.73
C ALA A 100 -45.12 27.78 44.73
N PRO A 101 -44.84 29.03 44.29
CA PRO A 101 -44.10 29.98 45.10
C PRO A 101 -44.98 30.66 46.16
N HIS A 102 -44.53 30.61 47.42
CA HIS A 102 -44.89 31.62 48.41
C HIS A 102 -44.60 33.02 47.84
N ARG A 103 -45.63 33.87 47.74
CA ARG A 103 -45.51 35.30 47.45
C ARG A 103 -44.66 35.96 48.54
N GLY A 104 -43.45 36.41 48.17
CA GLY A 104 -42.63 37.24 49.04
C GLY A 104 -41.30 37.62 48.39
N GLN A 105 -41.24 38.84 47.86
CA GLN A 105 -40.04 39.60 47.44
C GLN A 105 -39.25 39.08 46.22
N ALA A 106 -39.18 39.94 45.20
CA ALA A 106 -38.41 39.72 43.98
C ALA A 106 -36.90 39.84 44.23
N PRO A 107 -36.05 38.91 43.74
CA PRO A 107 -34.62 39.13 43.67
C PRO A 107 -34.27 40.04 42.47
N PRO A 108 -33.19 40.84 42.55
CA PRO A 108 -32.78 41.69 41.43
C PRO A 108 -32.33 40.84 40.22
N PRO A 109 -32.44 41.36 38.98
CA PRO A 109 -32.14 40.59 37.79
C PRO A 109 -30.67 40.14 37.76
N PRO A 110 -30.36 38.89 37.36
CA PRO A 110 -28.99 38.45 37.24
C PRO A 110 -28.26 39.24 36.15
N SER A 111 -27.11 39.80 36.52
CA SER A 111 -26.20 40.50 35.62
C SER A 111 -25.86 39.65 34.38
N GLY A 112 -25.94 40.27 33.21
CA GLY A 112 -25.83 39.65 31.88
C GLY A 112 -24.44 39.12 31.48
N ARG A 113 -23.66 38.51 32.39
CA ARG A 113 -22.29 38.03 32.11
C ARG A 113 -22.14 36.52 31.95
N SER A 114 -23.16 35.70 32.25
CA SER A 114 -23.01 34.23 32.22
C SER A 114 -23.48 33.56 30.91
N ARG A 115 -24.48 34.13 30.21
CA ARG A 115 -24.99 33.56 28.93
C ARG A 115 -24.02 33.70 27.75
N SER A 116 -23.03 34.58 27.82
CA SER A 116 -22.02 34.75 26.75
C SER A 116 -20.90 33.72 26.80
N ARG A 117 -20.57 33.17 27.99
CA ARG A 117 -19.46 32.22 28.18
C ARG A 117 -19.78 30.77 27.77
N THR A 118 -21.03 30.34 27.84
CA THR A 118 -21.45 28.98 27.43
C THR A 118 -21.65 28.88 25.92
N ARG A 119 -22.19 29.93 25.27
CA ARG A 119 -22.26 30.02 23.80
C ARG A 119 -20.89 30.18 23.13
N SER A 120 -19.92 30.86 23.77
CA SER A 120 -18.55 30.97 23.23
C SER A 120 -17.84 29.61 23.26
N ARG A 121 -17.87 28.87 24.38
CA ARG A 121 -17.23 27.55 24.49
C ARG A 121 -17.79 26.49 23.51
N ALA A 122 -19.11 26.50 23.27
CA ALA A 122 -19.74 25.60 22.30
C ALA A 122 -19.37 25.96 20.85
N ARG A 123 -19.30 27.26 20.53
CA ARG A 123 -18.79 27.75 19.24
C ARG A 123 -17.31 27.42 19.06
N ASP A 124 -16.47 27.60 20.07
CA ASP A 124 -15.04 27.27 20.03
C ASP A 124 -14.82 25.75 19.83
N ALA A 125 -15.65 24.90 20.42
CA ALA A 125 -15.60 23.45 20.21
C ALA A 125 -16.04 23.05 18.79
N ALA A 126 -17.08 23.68 18.24
CA ALA A 126 -17.50 23.46 16.85
C ALA A 126 -16.45 23.96 15.85
N THR A 127 -15.89 25.16 16.06
CA THR A 127 -14.83 25.72 15.23
C THR A 127 -13.57 24.86 15.28
N ARG A 128 -13.14 24.38 16.46
CA ARG A 128 -12.00 23.44 16.57
C ARG A 128 -12.24 22.16 15.78
N ARG A 129 -13.44 21.57 15.83
CA ARG A 129 -13.79 20.38 15.03
C ARG A 129 -13.68 20.64 13.53
N TRP A 130 -14.21 21.76 13.05
CA TRP A 130 -14.11 22.14 11.64
C TRP A 130 -12.66 22.42 11.21
N VAL A 131 -11.87 23.10 12.05
CA VAL A 131 -10.44 23.30 11.79
C VAL A 131 -9.67 21.98 11.75
N THR A 132 -9.93 21.04 12.67
CA THR A 132 -9.30 19.71 12.63
C THR A 132 -9.71 18.91 11.40
N LEU A 133 -10.97 18.97 10.97
CA LEU A 133 -11.43 18.31 9.74
C LEU A 133 -10.78 18.94 8.50
N LEU A 134 -10.68 20.27 8.44
CA LEU A 134 -10.00 20.97 7.35
C LEU A 134 -8.49 20.64 7.33
N LEU A 135 -7.83 20.62 8.49
CA LEU A 135 -6.42 20.23 8.58
C LEU A 135 -6.21 18.76 8.18
N GLY A 136 -7.11 17.85 8.58
CA GLY A 136 -7.09 16.46 8.16
C GLY A 136 -7.29 16.30 6.64
N LEU A 137 -8.21 17.06 6.07
CA LEU A 137 -8.45 17.08 4.62
C LEU A 137 -7.26 17.66 3.85
N MET A 138 -6.59 18.68 4.39
CA MET A 138 -5.38 19.28 3.81
C MET A 138 -4.15 18.38 3.98
N ALA A 139 -4.09 17.56 5.03
CA ALA A 139 -3.03 16.58 5.24
C ALA A 139 -3.20 15.33 4.37
N LEU A 140 -4.43 15.01 3.95
CA LEU A 140 -4.73 13.81 3.16
C LEU A 140 -3.90 13.73 1.85
N PRO A 141 -3.81 14.77 1.00
CA PRO A 141 -2.95 14.74 -0.18
C PRO A 141 -1.49 14.47 0.16
N VAL A 142 -0.97 15.05 1.25
CA VAL A 142 0.43 14.84 1.69
C VAL A 142 0.66 13.40 2.11
N VAL A 143 -0.27 12.83 2.88
CA VAL A 143 -0.21 11.41 3.28
C VAL A 143 -0.32 10.49 2.06
N VAL A 144 -1.21 10.79 1.12
CA VAL A 144 -1.38 10.00 -0.12
C VAL A 144 -0.12 10.07 -0.98
N VAL A 145 0.46 11.26 -1.17
CA VAL A 145 1.73 11.41 -1.91
C VAL A 145 2.87 10.71 -1.18
N GLY A 146 2.95 10.85 0.15
CA GLY A 146 3.95 10.15 0.97
C GLY A 146 3.86 8.64 0.84
N LEU A 147 2.65 8.08 0.88
CA LEU A 147 2.41 6.66 0.65
C LEU A 147 2.73 6.25 -0.79
N ALA A 148 2.41 7.07 -1.79
CA ALA A 148 2.74 6.77 -3.19
C ALA A 148 4.24 6.76 -3.46
N VAL A 149 4.99 7.68 -2.84
CA VAL A 149 6.47 7.70 -2.89
C VAL A 149 7.03 6.47 -2.17
N TRP A 150 6.49 6.14 -0.99
CA TRP A 150 6.91 4.97 -0.23
C TRP A 150 6.63 3.65 -0.98
N GLN A 151 5.48 3.57 -1.66
CA GLN A 151 5.04 2.40 -2.42
C GLN A 151 5.36 2.48 -3.92
N PHE A 152 6.32 3.33 -4.32
CA PHE A 152 6.57 3.60 -5.73
C PHE A 152 6.89 2.34 -6.54
N ASP A 153 7.72 1.45 -6.00
CA ASP A 153 8.05 0.19 -6.67
C ASP A 153 6.84 -0.73 -6.84
N ALA A 154 5.94 -0.78 -5.86
CA ALA A 154 4.70 -1.54 -5.96
C ALA A 154 3.78 -0.95 -7.03
N LEU A 155 3.69 0.38 -7.12
CA LEU A 155 2.93 1.08 -8.16
C LEU A 155 3.50 0.82 -9.56
N VAL A 156 4.83 0.88 -9.72
CA VAL A 156 5.50 0.55 -10.99
C VAL A 156 5.21 -0.89 -11.38
N ASN A 157 5.43 -1.85 -10.48
CA ASN A 157 5.23 -3.27 -10.77
C ASN A 157 3.78 -3.57 -11.17
N TRP A 158 2.82 -2.96 -10.45
CA TRP A 158 1.41 -3.07 -10.78
C TRP A 158 1.11 -2.43 -12.14
N GLY A 159 1.60 -1.21 -12.41
CA GLY A 159 1.36 -0.50 -13.66
C GLY A 159 1.93 -1.26 -14.86
N VAL A 160 3.17 -1.73 -14.74
CA VAL A 160 3.81 -2.60 -15.72
C VAL A 160 2.98 -3.86 -15.96
N SER A 161 2.47 -4.52 -14.91
CA SER A 161 1.63 -5.73 -15.05
C SER A 161 0.38 -5.52 -15.91
N ARG A 162 -0.12 -4.29 -16.02
CA ARG A 162 -1.28 -3.92 -16.85
C ARG A 162 -0.92 -3.62 -18.30
N ILE A 163 0.35 -3.35 -18.60
CA ILE A 163 0.81 -3.14 -19.97
C ILE A 163 0.82 -4.49 -20.70
N SER A 164 0.03 -4.60 -21.77
CA SER A 164 -0.01 -5.79 -22.61
C SER A 164 1.32 -6.02 -23.35
N ILE A 165 1.60 -7.27 -23.71
CA ILE A 165 2.78 -7.63 -24.52
C ILE A 165 2.78 -6.87 -25.86
N ALA A 166 1.62 -6.63 -26.45
CA ALA A 166 1.48 -5.88 -27.69
C ALA A 166 1.92 -4.41 -27.54
N HIS A 167 1.51 -3.73 -26.46
CA HIS A 167 1.96 -2.37 -26.16
C HIS A 167 3.45 -2.32 -25.87
N GLU A 168 3.96 -3.30 -25.10
CA GLU A 168 5.38 -3.43 -24.83
C GLU A 168 6.21 -3.63 -26.11
N ARG A 169 5.70 -4.44 -27.05
CA ARG A 169 6.31 -4.61 -28.38
C ARG A 169 6.29 -3.33 -29.21
N SER A 170 5.19 -2.58 -29.19
CA SER A 170 5.12 -1.27 -29.86
C SER A 170 6.13 -0.27 -29.29
N LEU A 171 6.35 -0.30 -27.98
CA LEU A 171 7.38 0.50 -27.32
C LEU A 171 8.78 0.09 -27.80
N GLY A 172 9.09 -1.22 -27.76
CA GLY A 172 10.35 -1.76 -28.26
C GLY A 172 10.62 -1.41 -29.71
N ALA A 173 9.62 -1.53 -30.58
CA ALA A 173 9.71 -1.14 -31.98
C ALA A 173 10.00 0.37 -32.17
N SER A 174 9.40 1.21 -31.32
CA SER A 174 9.63 2.66 -31.34
C SER A 174 11.04 3.02 -30.89
N ILE A 175 11.55 2.37 -29.84
CA ILE A 175 12.94 2.47 -29.42
C ILE A 175 13.84 2.01 -30.56
N MET A 176 13.55 0.84 -31.15
CA MET A 176 14.32 0.29 -32.26
C MET A 176 14.43 1.24 -33.43
N GLY A 177 13.32 1.82 -33.88
CA GLY A 177 13.32 2.76 -34.99
C GLY A 177 14.23 3.98 -34.77
N ARG A 178 14.38 4.43 -33.52
CA ARG A 178 15.26 5.57 -33.18
C ARG A 178 16.74 5.24 -33.28
N TYR A 179 17.15 4.03 -32.90
CA TYR A 179 18.57 3.63 -32.92
C TYR A 179 18.98 2.93 -34.21
N ALA A 180 18.06 2.23 -34.88
CA ALA A 180 18.34 1.45 -36.09
C ALA A 180 18.98 2.30 -37.20
N ALA A 181 18.65 3.59 -37.29
CA ALA A 181 19.25 4.50 -38.28
C ALA A 181 20.77 4.70 -38.10
N LYS A 182 21.31 4.45 -36.89
CA LYS A 182 22.74 4.57 -36.58
C LYS A 182 23.49 3.24 -36.69
N TRP A 183 22.77 2.13 -36.82
CA TRP A 183 23.37 0.81 -36.76
C TRP A 183 23.85 0.32 -38.11
N LYS A 184 24.99 -0.35 -38.09
CA LYS A 184 25.50 -1.14 -39.22
C LYS A 184 25.15 -2.60 -38.94
N PRO A 185 24.09 -3.17 -39.53
CA PRO A 185 23.71 -4.55 -39.26
C PRO A 185 24.80 -5.51 -39.75
N VAL A 186 25.02 -6.58 -39.01
CA VAL A 186 25.87 -7.71 -39.40
C VAL A 186 24.97 -8.86 -39.85
N SER A 187 25.30 -9.44 -40.99
CA SER A 187 24.61 -10.60 -41.57
C SER A 187 25.57 -11.80 -41.68
N GLY A 188 25.03 -12.98 -41.99
CA GLY A 188 25.82 -14.20 -42.20
C GLY A 188 25.95 -15.05 -40.94
N PRO A 189 26.99 -15.91 -40.84
CA PRO A 189 27.08 -16.97 -39.84
C PRO A 189 26.92 -16.50 -38.39
N ALA A 190 27.41 -15.31 -38.06
CA ALA A 190 27.26 -14.70 -36.75
C ALA A 190 25.79 -14.36 -36.41
N ALA A 191 25.07 -13.76 -37.35
CA ALA A 191 23.66 -13.42 -37.17
C ALA A 191 22.77 -14.68 -37.15
N ASP A 192 23.11 -15.68 -37.95
CA ASP A 192 22.43 -16.97 -37.98
C ASP A 192 22.59 -17.72 -36.66
N LEU A 193 23.81 -17.76 -36.11
CA LEU A 193 24.07 -18.35 -34.78
C LEU A 193 23.25 -17.67 -33.69
N VAL A 194 23.30 -16.33 -33.60
CA VAL A 194 22.55 -15.58 -32.58
C VAL A 194 21.06 -15.85 -32.70
N THR A 195 20.53 -15.91 -33.93
CA THR A 195 19.12 -16.19 -34.19
C THR A 195 18.74 -17.62 -33.80
N ASP A 196 19.60 -18.61 -34.09
CA ASP A 196 19.35 -20.02 -33.76
C ASP A 196 19.37 -20.25 -32.25
N LEU A 197 20.39 -19.76 -31.54
CA LEU A 197 20.47 -19.81 -30.09
C LEU A 197 19.29 -19.08 -29.45
N GLY A 198 18.99 -17.87 -29.91
CA GLY A 198 17.86 -17.09 -29.46
C GLY A 198 16.54 -17.85 -29.61
N ARG A 199 16.31 -18.52 -30.75
CA ARG A 199 15.13 -19.35 -30.98
C ARG A 199 15.05 -20.55 -30.04
N ARG A 200 16.18 -21.24 -29.80
CA ARG A 200 16.25 -22.36 -28.84
C ARG A 200 15.88 -21.90 -27.43
N LEU A 201 16.47 -20.80 -26.96
CA LEU A 201 16.26 -20.24 -25.63
C LEU A 201 14.85 -19.68 -25.41
N THR A 202 14.16 -19.27 -26.48
CA THR A 202 12.84 -18.62 -26.42
C THR A 202 11.68 -19.52 -26.85
N LYS A 203 11.91 -20.83 -27.05
CA LYS A 203 10.91 -21.77 -27.58
C LYS A 203 9.56 -21.78 -26.84
N LYS A 204 9.55 -21.49 -25.53
CA LYS A 204 8.34 -21.45 -24.67
C LYS A 204 7.97 -20.03 -24.21
N SER A 205 8.56 -19.02 -24.82
CA SER A 205 8.33 -17.62 -24.47
C SER A 205 6.91 -17.16 -24.85
N ARG A 206 6.39 -16.22 -24.08
CA ARG A 206 5.16 -15.45 -24.40
C ARG A 206 5.40 -14.28 -25.36
N TYR A 207 6.66 -13.87 -25.52
CA TYR A 207 7.11 -12.85 -26.46
C TYR A 207 7.59 -13.48 -27.78
N SER A 208 7.34 -12.77 -28.88
CA SER A 208 8.00 -13.03 -30.16
C SER A 208 9.33 -12.28 -30.20
N TYR A 209 10.45 -13.00 -30.38
CA TYR A 209 11.77 -12.38 -30.35
C TYR A 209 12.26 -11.95 -31.73
N GLU A 210 13.01 -10.85 -31.75
CA GLU A 210 13.83 -10.41 -32.88
C GLU A 210 15.26 -10.16 -32.38
N PHE A 211 16.20 -10.91 -32.95
CA PHE A 211 17.62 -10.79 -32.63
C PHE A 211 18.32 -10.03 -33.74
N ARG A 212 19.19 -9.09 -33.39
CA ARG A 212 20.03 -8.36 -34.34
C ARG A 212 21.47 -8.32 -33.88
N VAL A 213 22.37 -8.50 -34.83
CA VAL A 213 23.80 -8.25 -34.62
C VAL A 213 24.16 -6.94 -35.28
N ILE A 214 24.88 -6.08 -34.56
CA ILE A 214 25.36 -4.79 -35.07
C ILE A 214 26.88 -4.72 -35.04
N SER A 215 27.45 -4.05 -36.03
CA SER A 215 28.89 -3.86 -36.16
C SER A 215 29.35 -2.76 -35.22
N GLU A 216 29.58 -3.16 -33.98
CA GLU A 216 29.97 -2.30 -32.88
C GLU A 216 31.10 -3.00 -32.10
N PRO A 217 32.30 -2.41 -31.99
CA PRO A 217 33.46 -3.08 -31.38
C PRO A 217 33.35 -3.27 -29.87
N THR A 218 32.43 -2.58 -29.19
CA THR A 218 32.24 -2.71 -27.74
C THR A 218 31.68 -4.09 -27.37
N VAL A 219 32.11 -4.61 -26.21
CA VAL A 219 31.64 -5.89 -25.69
C VAL A 219 30.32 -5.64 -24.97
N ASN A 220 29.20 -5.80 -25.68
CA ASN A 220 27.87 -5.59 -25.11
C ASN A 220 26.77 -6.39 -25.83
N ALA A 221 25.68 -6.62 -25.12
CA ALA A 221 24.38 -7.00 -25.66
C ALA A 221 23.31 -6.38 -24.75
N TYR A 222 22.14 -6.08 -25.29
CA TYR A 222 21.04 -5.59 -24.48
C TYR A 222 19.70 -6.03 -25.05
N ALA A 223 18.75 -6.20 -24.14
CA ALA A 223 17.36 -6.45 -24.50
C ALA A 223 16.47 -5.22 -24.28
N LEU A 224 15.63 -4.95 -25.27
CA LEU A 224 14.61 -3.92 -25.21
C LEU A 224 13.23 -4.53 -24.94
N PRO A 225 12.29 -3.74 -24.42
CA PRO A 225 10.93 -4.19 -24.16
C PRO A 225 10.30 -4.88 -25.36
N GLY A 226 9.57 -5.97 -25.13
CA GLY A 226 8.76 -6.61 -26.16
C GLY A 226 9.48 -7.58 -27.09
N GLY A 227 10.69 -8.02 -26.72
CA GLY A 227 11.38 -9.14 -27.35
C GLY A 227 12.45 -8.76 -28.36
N TYR A 228 13.01 -7.55 -28.30
CA TYR A 228 14.13 -7.18 -29.19
C TYR A 228 15.44 -7.36 -28.44
N VAL A 229 16.39 -8.09 -29.04
CA VAL A 229 17.72 -8.32 -28.46
C VAL A 229 18.76 -7.88 -29.47
N VAL A 230 19.70 -7.05 -29.02
CA VAL A 230 20.76 -6.49 -29.87
C VAL A 230 22.11 -6.95 -29.33
N VAL A 231 22.94 -7.47 -30.23
CA VAL A 231 24.24 -8.05 -29.91
C VAL A 231 25.32 -7.27 -30.64
N HIS A 232 26.34 -6.80 -29.93
CA HIS A 232 27.47 -6.12 -30.55
C HIS A 232 28.47 -7.14 -31.11
N SER A 233 29.09 -6.83 -32.26
CA SER A 233 30.13 -7.70 -32.82
C SER A 233 31.35 -7.84 -31.92
N GLY A 234 31.61 -6.87 -31.04
CA GLY A 234 32.62 -6.97 -29.97
C GLY A 234 32.35 -8.11 -28.99
N LEU A 235 31.08 -8.33 -28.61
CA LEU A 235 30.71 -9.47 -27.75
C LEU A 235 31.01 -10.80 -28.42
N LEU A 236 30.66 -10.94 -29.69
CA LEU A 236 30.91 -12.16 -30.47
C LEU A 236 32.41 -12.46 -30.63
N ARG A 237 33.28 -11.44 -30.55
CA ARG A 237 34.73 -11.65 -30.51
C ARG A 237 35.23 -12.06 -29.13
N ALA A 238 34.63 -11.52 -28.07
CA ALA A 238 35.08 -11.68 -26.69
C ALA A 238 34.71 -13.03 -26.07
N VAL A 239 33.56 -13.61 -26.43
CA VAL A 239 33.17 -14.94 -25.94
C VAL A 239 34.02 -16.04 -26.59
N ASP A 240 34.32 -17.13 -25.88
CA ASP A 240 35.21 -18.20 -26.40
C ASP A 240 34.47 -19.21 -27.28
N GLY A 241 33.16 -19.32 -27.12
CA GLY A 241 32.34 -20.28 -27.87
C GLY A 241 30.85 -19.98 -27.79
N ALA A 242 30.07 -20.85 -28.44
CA ALA A 242 28.63 -20.72 -28.51
C ALA A 242 27.93 -20.92 -27.15
N ASP A 243 28.49 -21.70 -26.23
CA ASP A 243 27.94 -21.89 -24.88
C ASP A 243 27.99 -20.60 -24.05
N GLU A 244 29.09 -19.86 -24.08
CA GLU A 244 29.19 -18.53 -23.43
C GLU A 244 28.21 -17.54 -24.07
N LEU A 245 28.14 -17.51 -25.41
CA LEU A 245 27.17 -16.66 -26.11
C LEU A 245 25.73 -17.00 -25.72
N ALA A 246 25.39 -18.29 -25.65
CA ALA A 246 24.08 -18.73 -25.22
C ALA A 246 23.79 -18.30 -23.77
N GLY A 247 24.79 -18.34 -22.89
CA GLY A 247 24.70 -17.82 -21.53
C GLY A 247 24.32 -16.34 -21.50
N VAL A 248 25.04 -15.50 -22.25
CA VAL A 248 24.74 -14.05 -22.35
C VAL A 248 23.36 -13.81 -22.94
N LEU A 249 22.99 -14.53 -24.01
CA LEU A 249 21.65 -14.41 -24.60
C LEU A 249 20.55 -14.82 -23.61
N ALA A 250 20.76 -15.89 -22.83
CA ALA A 250 19.80 -16.33 -21.81
C ALA A 250 19.61 -15.26 -20.72
N HIS A 251 20.69 -14.56 -20.34
CA HIS A 251 20.63 -13.41 -19.43
C HIS A 251 19.80 -12.26 -20.01
N GLU A 252 20.09 -11.84 -21.23
CA GLU A 252 19.35 -10.77 -21.92
C GLU A 252 17.86 -11.12 -22.12
N ILE A 253 17.58 -12.36 -22.52
CA ILE A 253 16.21 -12.87 -22.65
C ILE A 253 15.48 -12.81 -21.30
N SER A 254 16.17 -13.11 -20.20
CA SER A 254 15.60 -13.05 -18.85
C SER A 254 15.21 -11.63 -18.45
N HIS A 255 15.97 -10.61 -18.84
CA HIS A 255 15.57 -9.21 -18.64
C HIS A 255 14.24 -8.86 -19.35
N VAL A 256 13.99 -9.39 -20.55
CA VAL A 256 12.69 -9.20 -21.24
C VAL A 256 11.58 -9.94 -20.51
N GLU A 257 11.83 -11.19 -20.15
CA GLU A 257 10.80 -12.08 -19.60
C GLU A 257 10.39 -11.70 -18.19
N LEU A 258 11.27 -11.04 -17.46
CA LEU A 258 10.98 -10.43 -16.16
C LEU A 258 10.61 -8.94 -16.29
N ARG A 259 10.56 -8.40 -17.51
CA ARG A 259 10.17 -7.02 -17.84
C ARG A 259 11.03 -5.97 -17.14
N HIS A 260 12.31 -6.28 -16.91
CA HIS A 260 13.25 -5.41 -16.21
C HIS A 260 13.44 -4.08 -16.92
N GLY A 261 13.66 -4.10 -18.23
CA GLY A 261 13.81 -2.89 -19.04
C GLY A 261 12.58 -1.99 -18.95
N LEU A 262 11.37 -2.57 -19.08
CA LEU A 262 10.12 -1.81 -18.97
C LEU A 262 9.93 -1.21 -17.57
N ARG A 263 10.18 -1.96 -16.49
CA ARG A 263 10.13 -1.43 -15.11
C ARG A 263 11.14 -0.29 -14.92
N SER A 264 12.34 -0.43 -15.47
CA SER A 264 13.38 0.60 -15.39
C SER A 264 12.96 1.88 -16.12
N LEU A 265 12.41 1.77 -17.34
CA LEU A 265 11.89 2.92 -18.09
C LEU A 265 10.76 3.64 -17.35
N VAL A 266 9.82 2.88 -16.77
CA VAL A 266 8.71 3.50 -16.01
C VAL A 266 9.21 4.17 -14.74
N ARG A 267 10.25 3.62 -14.10
CA ARG A 267 10.90 4.24 -12.93
C ARG A 267 11.63 5.53 -13.32
N SER A 268 12.42 5.52 -14.40
CA SER A 268 13.17 6.69 -14.86
C SER A 268 12.26 7.83 -15.28
N ALA A 269 11.14 7.51 -15.93
CA ALA A 269 10.15 8.49 -16.36
C ALA A 269 9.32 9.07 -15.20
N GLY A 270 9.55 8.57 -13.98
CA GLY A 270 9.05 9.13 -12.74
C GLY A 270 7.58 8.85 -12.43
N LEU A 271 7.16 9.39 -11.28
CA LEU A 271 5.86 9.13 -10.66
C LEU A 271 4.69 9.55 -11.58
N THR A 272 4.84 10.63 -12.34
CA THR A 272 3.83 11.10 -13.30
C THR A 272 3.51 10.06 -14.36
N THR A 273 4.54 9.43 -14.94
CA THR A 273 4.36 8.40 -15.98
C THR A 273 3.72 7.14 -15.39
N ALA A 274 4.16 6.74 -14.19
CA ALA A 274 3.53 5.63 -13.47
C ALA A 274 2.04 5.89 -13.17
N PHE A 275 1.65 7.11 -12.77
CA PHE A 275 0.26 7.48 -12.55
C PHE A 275 -0.57 7.51 -13.84
N GLN A 276 -0.01 8.00 -14.94
CA GLN A 276 -0.70 7.99 -16.24
C GLN A 276 -1.02 6.55 -16.68
N LEU A 277 -0.05 5.65 -16.54
CA LEU A 277 -0.27 4.21 -16.80
C LEU A 277 -1.36 3.65 -15.90
N LEU A 278 -1.41 4.09 -14.63
CA LEU A 278 -2.40 3.63 -13.67
C LEU A 278 -3.83 4.07 -13.96
N LEU A 279 -4.00 5.30 -14.46
CA LEU A 279 -5.30 5.85 -14.83
C LEU A 279 -5.73 5.48 -16.25
N GLY A 280 -4.98 4.60 -16.94
CA GLY A 280 -5.25 4.24 -18.33
C GLY A 280 -5.01 5.38 -19.32
N GLY A 281 -4.26 6.40 -18.92
CA GLY A 281 -3.82 7.46 -19.82
C GLY A 281 -2.84 6.91 -20.85
N SER A 282 -2.83 7.51 -22.04
CA SER A 282 -1.79 7.25 -23.03
C SER A 282 -0.46 7.77 -22.48
N SER A 283 0.31 6.90 -21.81
CA SER A 283 1.73 7.19 -21.57
C SER A 283 2.34 7.53 -22.92
N PRO A 284 3.03 8.68 -23.10
CA PRO A 284 3.69 8.95 -24.35
C PRO A 284 4.83 7.93 -24.45
N LEU A 285 4.58 6.83 -25.14
CA LEU A 285 5.59 5.81 -25.45
C LEU A 285 6.86 6.44 -26.06
N ALA A 286 6.71 7.61 -26.69
CA ALA A 286 7.78 8.45 -27.20
C ALA A 286 8.72 9.03 -26.11
N THR A 287 8.19 9.33 -24.91
CA THR A 287 8.99 9.78 -23.76
C THR A 287 9.80 8.62 -23.20
N LEU A 288 9.14 7.49 -22.94
CA LEU A 288 9.81 6.26 -22.48
C LEU A 288 10.90 5.80 -23.47
N ALA A 289 10.64 5.92 -24.77
CA ALA A 289 11.61 5.56 -25.79
C ALA A 289 12.86 6.47 -25.83
N GLY A 290 12.79 7.68 -25.25
CA GLY A 290 13.92 8.59 -25.14
C GLY A 290 14.87 8.24 -23.99
N GLU A 291 14.39 7.50 -22.99
CA GLU A 291 15.14 7.16 -21.77
C GLU A 291 15.84 5.79 -21.85
N ALA A 292 15.71 5.10 -22.99
CA ALA A 292 16.19 3.73 -23.17
C ALA A 292 17.71 3.58 -23.35
N THR A 293 18.48 4.67 -23.50
CA THR A 293 19.94 4.61 -23.68
C THR A 293 20.72 4.18 -22.44
N ASP A 294 20.16 4.39 -21.25
CA ASP A 294 20.92 4.31 -19.99
C ASP A 294 20.27 3.35 -18.98
N LEU A 295 19.71 2.25 -19.50
CA LEU A 295 19.13 1.22 -18.64
C LEU A 295 20.22 0.62 -17.75
N LYS A 296 20.09 0.90 -16.45
CA LYS A 296 20.94 0.33 -15.40
C LYS A 296 20.07 -0.52 -14.50
N PHE A 297 20.50 -1.76 -14.29
CA PHE A 297 19.78 -2.68 -13.43
C PHE A 297 20.39 -2.72 -12.03
N SER A 298 19.53 -2.91 -11.04
CA SER A 298 19.97 -3.12 -9.66
C SER A 298 20.62 -4.50 -9.52
N ARG A 299 21.47 -4.71 -8.51
CA ARG A 299 22.06 -6.03 -8.23
C ARG A 299 21.02 -7.13 -8.04
N ALA A 300 19.88 -6.80 -7.43
CA ALA A 300 18.77 -7.75 -7.24
C ALA A 300 18.14 -8.15 -8.59
N THR A 301 17.95 -7.17 -9.48
CA THR A 301 17.45 -7.39 -10.85
C THR A 301 18.38 -8.26 -11.68
N GLU A 302 19.68 -8.01 -11.58
CA GLU A 302 20.71 -8.84 -12.21
C GLU A 302 20.73 -10.28 -11.66
N THR A 303 20.61 -10.44 -10.34
CA THR A 303 20.56 -11.77 -9.71
C THR A 303 19.31 -12.56 -10.13
N GLU A 304 18.17 -11.88 -10.28
CA GLU A 304 16.92 -12.48 -10.77
C GLU A 304 17.07 -12.93 -12.23
N ALA A 305 17.75 -12.12 -13.06
CA ALA A 305 18.06 -12.46 -14.45
C ALA A 305 19.04 -13.64 -14.55
N ASP A 306 20.09 -13.68 -13.73
CA ASP A 306 21.05 -14.78 -13.66
C ASP A 306 20.36 -16.11 -13.36
N GLN A 307 19.50 -16.14 -12.35
CA GLN A 307 18.76 -17.35 -11.96
C GLN A 307 17.83 -17.81 -13.08
N ASN A 308 17.07 -16.89 -13.68
CA ASN A 308 16.18 -17.24 -14.79
C ASN A 308 16.94 -17.68 -16.04
N ALA A 309 18.15 -17.14 -16.27
CA ALA A 309 19.02 -17.54 -17.37
C ALA A 309 19.50 -18.99 -17.21
N MET A 310 19.90 -19.38 -15.99
CA MET A 310 20.28 -20.76 -15.67
C MET A 310 19.14 -21.74 -15.95
N ASP A 311 17.91 -21.42 -15.52
CA ASP A 311 16.71 -22.22 -15.80
C ASP A 311 16.42 -22.34 -17.30
N ARG A 312 16.65 -21.26 -18.06
CA ARG A 312 16.46 -21.24 -19.53
C ARG A 312 17.49 -22.10 -20.24
N LEU A 313 18.75 -22.03 -19.84
CA LEU A 313 19.83 -22.86 -20.40
C LEU A 313 19.53 -24.34 -20.17
N GLU A 314 19.13 -24.70 -18.95
CA GLU A 314 18.68 -26.06 -18.63
C GLU A 314 17.49 -26.49 -19.52
N ALA A 315 16.44 -25.66 -19.61
CA ALA A 315 15.27 -25.96 -20.41
C ALA A 315 15.56 -26.08 -21.91
N ALA A 316 16.56 -25.36 -22.40
CA ALA A 316 17.05 -25.40 -23.78
C ALA A 316 18.04 -26.55 -24.05
N ARG A 317 18.44 -27.30 -23.01
CA ARG A 317 19.51 -28.31 -23.05
C ARG A 317 20.85 -27.75 -23.54
N ILE A 318 21.19 -26.56 -23.05
CA ILE A 318 22.47 -25.89 -23.28
C ILE A 318 23.23 -25.86 -21.95
N ASN A 319 24.54 -26.10 -21.99
CA ASN A 319 25.33 -26.20 -20.77
C ASN A 319 25.34 -24.87 -20.00
N PRO A 320 24.78 -24.81 -18.76
CA PRO A 320 24.72 -23.56 -18.02
C PRO A 320 26.09 -23.02 -17.56
N ALA A 321 27.14 -23.85 -17.62
CA ALA A 321 28.51 -23.42 -17.31
C ALA A 321 28.97 -22.24 -18.18
N GLY A 322 28.51 -22.14 -19.43
CA GLY A 322 28.87 -21.04 -20.33
C GLY A 322 28.52 -19.66 -19.78
N LEU A 323 27.40 -19.51 -19.05
CA LEU A 323 27.07 -18.25 -18.37
C LEU A 323 28.08 -17.94 -17.26
N VAL A 324 28.42 -18.95 -16.45
CA VAL A 324 29.38 -18.81 -15.34
C VAL A 324 30.75 -18.42 -15.86
N ASP A 325 31.21 -19.07 -16.92
CA ASP A 325 32.51 -18.83 -17.54
C ASP A 325 32.61 -17.42 -18.13
N PHE A 326 31.57 -16.96 -18.84
CA PHE A 326 31.51 -15.59 -19.32
C PHE A 326 31.51 -14.56 -18.17
N MET A 327 30.75 -14.80 -17.10
CA MET A 327 30.70 -13.88 -15.96
C MET A 327 32.05 -13.76 -15.26
N LYS A 328 32.76 -14.87 -15.02
CA LYS A 328 34.14 -14.89 -14.50
C LYS A 328 35.10 -14.15 -15.42
N LYS A 329 34.96 -14.34 -16.74
CA LYS A 329 35.76 -13.63 -17.74
C LYS A 329 35.52 -12.12 -17.68
N SER A 330 34.26 -11.71 -17.59
CA SER A 330 33.87 -10.29 -17.51
C SER A 330 34.45 -9.60 -16.27
N GLU A 331 34.49 -10.30 -15.14
CA GLU A 331 35.09 -9.81 -13.90
C GLU A 331 36.62 -9.70 -14.02
N SER A 332 37.29 -10.76 -14.49
CA SER A 332 38.76 -10.80 -14.65
C SER A 332 39.28 -9.82 -15.72
N HIS A 333 38.46 -9.52 -16.73
CA HIS A 333 38.79 -8.63 -17.84
C HIS A 333 38.01 -7.32 -17.80
N ALA A 334 37.65 -6.84 -16.60
CA ALA A 334 36.82 -5.65 -16.41
C ALA A 334 37.27 -4.43 -17.25
N ALA A 335 38.59 -4.19 -17.34
CA ALA A 335 39.16 -3.10 -18.14
C ALA A 335 38.91 -3.24 -19.66
N ARG A 336 38.70 -4.46 -20.17
CA ARG A 336 38.42 -4.75 -21.59
C ARG A 336 36.92 -4.85 -21.89
N MET A 337 36.07 -4.88 -20.86
CA MET A 337 34.61 -4.98 -20.98
C MET A 337 33.87 -3.89 -20.19
N PRO A 338 34.27 -2.60 -20.30
CA PRO A 338 33.69 -1.52 -19.50
C PRO A 338 32.21 -1.29 -19.83
N ASP A 339 31.80 -1.47 -21.10
CA ASP A 339 30.41 -1.27 -21.52
C ASP A 339 29.47 -2.32 -20.92
N TRP A 340 29.87 -3.59 -20.96
CA TRP A 340 29.18 -4.69 -20.28
C TRP A 340 29.01 -4.40 -18.79
N LEU A 341 30.08 -3.97 -18.11
CA LEU A 341 30.02 -3.72 -16.66
C LEU A 341 29.24 -2.45 -16.29
N SER A 342 29.13 -1.50 -17.22
CA SER A 342 28.33 -0.29 -17.03
C SER A 342 26.82 -0.60 -17.00
N THR A 343 26.37 -1.53 -17.85
CA THR A 343 24.97 -1.96 -17.93
C THR A 343 24.66 -3.13 -16.98
N HIS A 344 25.62 -4.04 -16.80
CA HIS A 344 25.54 -5.22 -15.95
C HIS A 344 26.70 -5.23 -14.95
N PRO A 345 26.58 -4.52 -13.80
CA PRO A 345 27.62 -4.51 -12.79
C PRO A 345 27.93 -5.94 -12.34
N ALA A 346 29.07 -6.48 -12.76
CA ALA A 346 29.56 -7.75 -12.27
C ALA A 346 29.95 -7.58 -10.80
N ALA A 347 29.57 -8.55 -9.99
CA ALA A 347 29.95 -8.62 -8.59
C ALA A 347 30.45 -10.04 -8.33
N ALA A 348 31.56 -10.18 -7.62
CA ALA A 348 32.07 -11.47 -7.15
C ALA A 348 30.96 -12.33 -6.52
N ASP A 349 30.03 -11.69 -5.79
CA ASP A 349 28.88 -12.34 -5.18
C ASP A 349 27.94 -13.00 -6.21
N ARG A 350 27.75 -12.40 -7.39
CA ARG A 350 26.93 -12.98 -8.47
C ARG A 350 27.61 -14.20 -9.09
N VAL A 351 28.91 -14.12 -9.34
CA VAL A 351 29.70 -15.25 -9.83
C VAL A 351 29.62 -16.41 -8.84
N ALA A 352 29.84 -16.15 -7.56
CA ALA A 352 29.71 -17.16 -6.51
C ALA A 352 28.30 -17.76 -6.43
N ALA A 353 27.25 -16.93 -6.56
CA ALA A 353 25.87 -17.40 -6.57
C ALA A 353 25.57 -18.31 -7.79
N LEU A 354 26.07 -17.95 -8.97
CA LEU A 354 25.96 -18.75 -10.19
C LEU A 354 26.72 -20.08 -10.08
N GLU A 355 27.94 -20.07 -9.54
CA GLU A 355 28.70 -21.30 -9.28
C GLU A 355 27.97 -22.23 -8.30
N MET A 356 27.42 -21.67 -7.23
CA MET A 356 26.61 -22.44 -6.27
C MET A 356 25.33 -22.99 -6.90
N ALA A 357 24.67 -22.22 -7.79
CA ALA A 357 23.50 -22.68 -8.52
C ALA A 357 23.86 -23.83 -9.47
N LEU A 358 24.93 -23.66 -10.25
CA LEU A 358 25.45 -24.68 -11.15
C LEU A 358 25.81 -25.96 -10.38
N ALA A 359 26.51 -25.86 -9.25
CA ALA A 359 26.91 -27.02 -8.44
C ALA A 359 25.72 -27.82 -7.89
N LYS A 360 24.56 -27.17 -7.67
CA LYS A 360 23.32 -27.81 -7.23
C LYS A 360 22.55 -28.48 -8.36
N MET A 361 22.85 -28.15 -9.62
CA MET A 361 22.19 -28.76 -10.77
C MET A 361 22.58 -30.25 -10.90
N PRO A 362 21.65 -31.10 -11.38
CA PRO A 362 21.95 -32.50 -11.63
C PRO A 362 23.18 -32.69 -12.54
N PRO A 363 23.99 -33.75 -12.36
CA PRO A 363 25.17 -33.99 -13.18
C PRO A 363 24.89 -33.95 -14.70
N TRP A 364 23.78 -34.54 -15.13
CA TRP A 364 23.38 -34.58 -16.54
C TRP A 364 23.09 -33.21 -17.17
N VAL A 365 22.79 -32.17 -16.36
CA VAL A 365 22.64 -30.78 -16.83
C VAL A 365 24.01 -30.12 -17.01
N ARG A 366 24.92 -30.36 -16.06
CA ARG A 366 26.31 -29.84 -16.11
C ARG A 366 27.15 -30.47 -17.20
N GLU A 367 26.76 -31.66 -17.64
CA GLU A 367 27.44 -32.47 -18.66
C GLU A 367 26.77 -32.37 -20.03
N PHE A 368 25.88 -31.40 -20.27
CA PHE A 368 25.39 -31.16 -21.62
C PHE A 368 26.56 -30.94 -22.59
N PRO A 369 26.54 -31.58 -23.77
CA PRO A 369 27.62 -31.47 -24.73
C PRO A 369 27.77 -30.01 -25.17
N PRO A 370 29.00 -29.54 -25.42
CA PRO A 370 29.23 -28.21 -25.98
C PRO A 370 28.47 -28.01 -27.28
N LEU A 371 28.07 -26.77 -27.54
CA LEU A 371 27.38 -26.41 -28.77
C LEU A 371 28.32 -26.50 -29.98
N GLU A 372 28.00 -27.41 -30.91
CA GLU A 372 28.79 -27.70 -32.11
C GLU A 372 28.65 -26.63 -33.20
N TYR A 373 29.28 -25.47 -33.00
CA TYR A 373 29.46 -24.45 -34.05
C TYR A 373 30.94 -24.22 -34.32
N ASP A 374 31.30 -23.99 -35.59
CA ASP A 374 32.63 -23.51 -35.96
C ASP A 374 32.77 -22.03 -35.56
N TYR A 375 33.00 -21.80 -34.27
CA TYR A 375 33.04 -20.46 -33.71
C TYR A 375 34.25 -19.67 -34.24
N ALA A 376 35.33 -20.35 -34.61
CA ALA A 376 36.49 -19.72 -35.23
C ALA A 376 36.14 -19.14 -36.61
N ALA A 377 35.44 -19.90 -37.47
CA ALA A 377 34.95 -19.40 -38.75
C ALA A 377 33.92 -18.27 -38.57
N ILE A 378 33.04 -18.36 -37.57
CA ILE A 378 32.07 -17.31 -37.26
C ILE A 378 32.76 -16.01 -36.86
N LYS A 379 33.77 -16.07 -35.97
CA LYS A 379 34.56 -14.89 -35.59
C LYS A 379 35.30 -14.28 -36.78
N ALA A 380 35.88 -15.12 -37.64
CA ALA A 380 36.58 -14.68 -38.85
C ALA A 380 35.66 -14.00 -39.87
N ALA A 381 34.36 -14.33 -39.87
CA ALA A 381 33.37 -13.70 -40.74
C ALA A 381 32.82 -12.35 -40.22
N LEU A 382 33.20 -11.92 -39.01
CA LEU A 382 32.75 -10.64 -38.47
C LEU A 382 33.45 -9.47 -39.19
N PRO A 383 32.73 -8.38 -39.51
CA PRO A 383 33.32 -7.21 -40.14
C PRO A 383 34.35 -6.56 -39.23
N GLU A 384 35.52 -6.18 -39.75
CA GLU A 384 36.61 -5.57 -38.96
C GLU A 384 36.10 -4.50 -37.98
N PRO A 385 36.67 -4.41 -36.76
CA PRO A 385 36.34 -3.35 -35.82
C PRO A 385 36.52 -2.01 -36.53
N ALA A 386 35.48 -1.17 -36.58
CA ALA A 386 35.67 0.20 -37.02
C ALA A 386 36.69 0.85 -36.09
N GLU A 387 37.78 1.41 -36.64
CA GLU A 387 38.75 2.17 -35.86
C GLU A 387 38.00 3.21 -35.02
N GLN A 388 38.23 3.21 -33.71
CA GLN A 388 37.71 4.23 -32.81
C GLN A 388 38.34 5.56 -33.21
N GLN A 389 37.59 6.39 -33.95
CA GLN A 389 37.99 7.77 -34.28
C GLN A 389 37.83 8.70 -33.09
#